data_AF-G9CAW4-F1
#
_entry.id   AF-G9CAW4-F1
#
_cell.length_a   1.000
_cell.length_b   1.000
_cell.length_c   1.000
_cell.angle_alpha   90.00
_cell.angle_beta   90.00
_cell.angle_gamma   90.00
#
_symmetry.space_group_name_H-M   'P 1'
#
loop_
_entity.id
_entity.type
_entity.pdbx_description
1 polymer ?
#
loop_
_entity_poly.entity_id
_entity_poly.type
_entity_poly.pdbx_seq_one_letter_code
_entity_poly.pdbx_strand_id
1 'polypeptide(L)'
;MIGFQSVLHGICSRLGAPERKASIIVDQQSQFNTTQRELNEFYYQIRDMPWELGPGLPVMNMKNMPAEPLVFQSGTKSAGLELVDIYLWTFKRFMEDKALTKPLSRLVYTNLKTARTNSVSIQSVASRFKELLGKLPVPSAEIMRQAQELRDFDEARRMPYVVSGSPD
;
A
#
# COMPACT_ATOMS: atom_id res chain seq x y z
N MET A 1 0.50 6.14 -5.93
CA MET A 1 -0.77 5.48 -5.52
C MET A 1 -0.60 4.40 -4.45
N ILE A 2 0.33 3.44 -4.57
CA ILE A 2 0.49 2.35 -3.57
C ILE A 2 0.65 2.86 -2.13
N GLY A 3 1.42 3.94 -1.90
CA GLY A 3 1.55 4.54 -0.57
C GLY A 3 0.23 5.02 0.02
N PHE A 4 -0.65 5.59 -0.79
CA PHE A 4 -1.96 6.06 -0.34
C PHE A 4 -2.91 4.88 -0.01
N GLN A 5 -2.87 3.80 -0.80
CA GLN A 5 -3.60 2.55 -0.48
C GLN A 5 -3.18 2.00 0.90
N SER A 6 -1.88 1.95 1.17
CA SER A 6 -1.35 1.54 2.48
C SER A 6 -1.84 2.42 3.63
N VAL A 7 -1.99 3.72 3.41
CA VAL A 7 -2.56 4.65 4.40
C VAL A 7 -4.04 4.32 4.66
N LEU A 8 -4.85 4.14 3.61
CA LEU A 8 -6.27 3.80 3.75
C LEU A 8 -6.47 2.47 4.48
N HIS A 9 -5.69 1.43 4.13
CA HIS A 9 -5.71 0.14 4.83
C HIS A 9 -5.32 0.31 6.31
N GLY A 10 -4.31 1.14 6.58
CA GLY A 10 -3.87 1.47 7.94
C GLY A 10 -4.96 2.18 8.76
N ILE A 11 -5.72 3.09 8.13
CA ILE A 11 -6.86 3.78 8.76
C ILE A 11 -7.97 2.76 9.07
N CYS A 12 -8.38 1.94 8.11
CA CYS A 12 -9.40 0.90 8.31
C CYS A 12 -9.05 -0.06 9.46
N SER A 13 -7.79 -0.49 9.51
CA SER A 13 -7.27 -1.35 10.59
C SER A 13 -7.30 -0.66 11.95
N ARG A 14 -7.02 0.65 12.01
CA ARG A 14 -7.04 1.41 13.28
C ARG A 14 -8.45 1.75 13.75
N LEU A 15 -9.38 2.02 12.84
CA LEU A 15 -10.77 2.28 13.18
C LEU A 15 -11.38 1.05 13.85
N GLY A 16 -11.13 -0.14 13.30
CA GLY A 16 -11.50 -1.41 13.94
C GLY A 16 -13.00 -1.72 13.97
N ALA A 17 -13.87 -0.75 13.67
CA ALA A 17 -15.30 -0.96 13.51
C ALA A 17 -15.93 0.04 12.51
N PRO A 18 -17.00 -0.34 11.77
CA PRO A 18 -17.56 0.46 10.68
C PRO A 18 -18.23 1.77 11.12
N GLU A 19 -18.77 1.80 12.33
CA GLU A 19 -19.48 2.96 12.88
C GLU A 19 -18.55 4.08 13.35
N ARG A 20 -17.23 3.83 13.42
CA ARG A 20 -16.26 4.83 13.83
C ARG A 20 -15.99 5.81 12.69
N LYS A 21 -16.08 7.09 13.02
CA LYS A 21 -15.86 8.18 12.08
C LYS A 21 -14.40 8.61 12.08
N ALA A 22 -13.89 8.93 10.90
CA ALA A 22 -12.64 9.62 10.72
C ALA A 22 -12.74 10.53 9.50
N SER A 23 -12.27 11.75 9.64
CA SER A 23 -12.10 12.68 8.53
C SER A 23 -10.66 12.56 8.01
N ILE A 24 -10.52 12.34 6.71
CA ILE A 24 -9.22 12.19 6.06
C ILE A 24 -8.91 13.49 5.32
N ILE A 25 -7.95 14.25 5.84
CA ILE A 25 -7.47 15.49 5.23
C ILE A 25 -6.21 15.16 4.42
N VAL A 26 -6.20 15.58 3.16
CA VAL A 26 -5.09 15.37 2.22
C VAL A 26 -4.61 16.73 1.74
N ASP A 27 -3.29 16.87 1.61
CA ASP A 27 -2.69 18.09 1.06
C ASP A 27 -3.15 18.31 -0.39
N GLN A 28 -3.35 19.59 -0.72
CA GLN A 28 -3.85 19.99 -2.02
C GLN A 28 -2.74 19.89 -3.07
N GLN A 29 -2.86 18.92 -3.97
CA GLN A 29 -1.88 18.59 -5.00
C GLN A 29 -2.58 18.29 -6.33
N SER A 30 -2.28 19.09 -7.36
CA SER A 30 -2.95 19.03 -8.66
C SER A 30 -2.77 17.69 -9.39
N GLN A 31 -1.63 17.02 -9.19
CA GLN A 31 -1.30 15.79 -9.93
C GLN A 31 -1.92 14.51 -9.34
N PHE A 32 -2.23 14.47 -8.05
CA PHE A 32 -2.61 13.23 -7.36
C PHE A 32 -4.01 13.23 -6.75
N ASN A 33 -4.58 14.40 -6.46
CA ASN A 33 -5.85 14.48 -5.73
C ASN A 33 -7.02 13.81 -6.46
N THR A 34 -7.08 13.87 -7.80
CA THR A 34 -8.11 13.19 -8.59
C THR A 34 -8.03 11.68 -8.38
N THR A 35 -6.86 11.07 -8.61
CA THR A 35 -6.69 9.62 -8.46
C THR A 35 -6.84 9.16 -7.00
N GLN A 36 -6.44 9.99 -6.02
CA GLN A 36 -6.68 9.70 -4.60
C GLN A 36 -8.17 9.68 -4.27
N ARG A 37 -8.96 10.61 -4.83
CA ARG A 37 -10.41 10.63 -4.67
C ARG A 37 -11.06 9.40 -5.28
N GLU A 38 -10.76 9.11 -6.54
CA GLU A 38 -11.29 7.95 -7.25
C GLU A 38 -10.98 6.65 -6.51
N LEU A 39 -9.75 6.49 -6.02
CA LEU A 39 -9.36 5.31 -5.27
C LEU A 39 -10.08 5.20 -3.91
N ASN A 40 -10.29 6.31 -3.22
CA ASN A 40 -11.04 6.35 -1.97
C ASN A 40 -12.51 5.94 -2.19
N GLU A 41 -13.13 6.48 -3.24
CA GLU A 41 -14.49 6.13 -3.65
C GLU A 41 -14.60 4.66 -4.04
N PHE A 42 -13.65 4.16 -4.83
CA PHE A 42 -13.57 2.75 -5.20
C PHE A 42 -13.51 1.84 -3.97
N TYR A 43 -12.59 2.11 -3.03
CA TYR A 43 -12.49 1.29 -1.82
C TYR A 43 -13.72 1.36 -0.92
N TYR A 44 -14.36 2.52 -0.88
CA TYR A 44 -15.62 2.68 -0.15
C TYR A 44 -16.74 1.84 -0.78
N GLN A 45 -16.87 1.84 -2.11
CA GLN A 45 -17.90 1.08 -2.83
C GLN A 45 -17.76 -0.44 -2.63
N ILE A 46 -16.53 -0.94 -2.56
CA ILE A 46 -16.26 -2.38 -2.45
C ILE A 46 -16.17 -2.87 -0.99
N ARG A 47 -16.37 -2.01 0.01
CA ARG A 47 -16.04 -2.28 1.42
C ARG A 47 -16.81 -3.45 2.05
N ASP A 48 -18.01 -3.72 1.55
CA ASP A 48 -18.89 -4.78 2.07
C ASP A 48 -18.49 -6.16 1.57
N MET A 49 -17.59 -6.23 0.58
CA MET A 49 -17.05 -7.48 0.04
C MET A 49 -15.61 -7.66 0.53
N PRO A 50 -15.28 -8.74 1.26
CA PRO A 50 -13.89 -9.10 1.51
C PRO A 50 -13.25 -9.61 0.21
N TRP A 51 -12.06 -9.11 -0.11
CA TRP A 51 -11.35 -9.49 -1.33
C TRP A 51 -10.38 -10.63 -1.01
N GLU A 52 -10.78 -11.83 -1.38
CA GLU A 52 -9.97 -13.04 -1.27
C GLU A 52 -9.01 -13.12 -2.45
N LEU A 53 -7.70 -13.12 -2.16
CA LEU A 53 -6.65 -13.20 -3.17
C LEU A 53 -6.23 -14.65 -3.48
N GLY A 54 -6.79 -15.63 -2.75
CA GLY A 54 -6.51 -17.05 -2.89
C GLY A 54 -6.11 -17.73 -1.57
N PRO A 55 -5.97 -19.06 -1.58
CA PRO A 55 -5.66 -19.83 -0.37
C PRO A 55 -4.36 -19.40 0.31
N GLY A 56 -4.43 -19.11 1.61
CA GLY A 56 -3.26 -18.74 2.42
C GLY A 56 -2.76 -17.30 2.22
N LEU A 57 -3.39 -16.50 1.35
CA LEU A 57 -3.06 -15.09 1.18
C LEU A 57 -3.90 -14.19 2.10
N PRO A 58 -3.37 -13.02 2.51
CA PRO A 58 -4.15 -12.07 3.29
C PRO A 58 -5.42 -11.62 2.54
N VAL A 59 -6.55 -11.64 3.23
CA VAL A 59 -7.81 -11.08 2.72
C VAL A 59 -7.75 -9.56 2.86
N MET A 60 -8.00 -8.85 1.76
CA MET A 60 -8.13 -7.40 1.83
C MET A 60 -9.54 -7.06 2.32
N ASN A 61 -9.60 -6.44 3.50
CA ASN A 61 -10.85 -6.08 4.16
C ASN A 61 -10.94 -4.57 4.37
N MET A 62 -11.91 -3.96 3.69
CA MET A 62 -12.16 -2.51 3.72
C MET A 62 -13.42 -2.14 4.49
N LYS A 63 -14.05 -3.07 5.23
CA LYS A 63 -15.32 -2.88 5.95
C LYS A 63 -15.36 -1.63 6.85
N ASN A 64 -14.22 -1.25 7.42
CA ASN A 64 -14.08 -0.09 8.31
C ASN A 64 -13.70 1.21 7.58
N MET A 65 -13.86 1.27 6.26
CA MET A 65 -13.55 2.46 5.47
C MET A 65 -14.49 3.61 5.86
N PRO A 66 -13.95 4.80 6.19
CA PRO A 66 -14.76 5.97 6.50
C PRO A 66 -15.72 6.34 5.36
N ALA A 67 -16.93 6.75 5.74
CA ALA A 67 -17.94 7.23 4.78
C ALA A 67 -17.78 8.70 4.40
N GLU A 68 -17.03 9.46 5.19
CA GLU A 68 -16.76 10.86 4.86
C GLU A 68 -15.79 10.93 3.67
N PRO A 69 -16.07 11.80 2.68
CA PRO A 69 -15.19 11.97 1.54
C PRO A 69 -13.84 12.59 1.96
N LEU A 70 -12.82 12.41 1.12
CA LEU A 70 -11.54 13.08 1.33
C LEU A 70 -11.72 14.61 1.30
N VAL A 71 -11.08 15.27 2.26
CA VAL A 71 -11.05 16.72 2.33
C VAL A 71 -9.68 17.20 1.86
N PHE A 72 -9.65 17.93 0.75
CA PHE A 72 -8.43 18.51 0.22
C PHE A 72 -8.23 19.92 0.78
N GLN A 73 -7.11 20.16 1.46
CA GLN A 73 -6.77 21.47 2.02
C GLN A 73 -5.31 21.79 1.77
N SER A 74 -5.00 23.07 1.63
CA SER A 74 -3.61 23.54 1.64
C SER A 74 -3.00 23.30 3.02
N GLY A 75 -1.72 22.91 3.06
CA GLY A 75 -0.96 22.74 4.29
C GLY A 75 -1.11 23.89 5.30
N THR A 76 -1.11 25.15 4.84
CA THR A 76 -1.22 26.35 5.69
C THR A 76 -2.59 26.56 6.34
N LYS A 77 -3.59 25.74 5.98
CA LYS A 77 -4.94 25.77 6.53
C LYS A 77 -5.24 24.58 7.45
N SER A 78 -4.27 23.69 7.67
CA SER A 78 -4.45 22.49 8.49
C SER A 78 -3.23 22.24 9.36
N ALA A 79 -3.38 22.42 10.67
CA ALA A 79 -2.35 22.08 11.66
C ALA A 79 -1.92 20.61 11.57
N GLY A 80 -2.82 19.72 11.13
CA GLY A 80 -2.50 18.31 10.90
C GLY A 80 -1.53 18.11 9.73
N LEU A 81 -1.71 18.86 8.64
CA LEU A 81 -0.80 18.81 7.49
C LEU A 81 0.55 19.45 7.84
N GLU A 82 0.55 20.57 8.58
CA GLU A 82 1.81 21.18 9.08
C GLU A 82 2.59 20.22 9.99
N LEU A 83 1.90 19.46 10.85
CA LEU A 83 2.54 18.42 11.67
C LEU A 83 3.19 17.33 10.81
N VAL A 84 2.50 16.90 9.75
CA VAL A 84 3.03 15.91 8.79
C VAL A 84 4.28 16.47 8.10
N ASP A 85 4.29 17.74 7.71
CA ASP A 85 5.45 18.37 7.09
C ASP A 85 6.66 18.39 8.04
N ILE A 86 6.47 18.74 9.32
CA ILE A 86 7.53 18.68 10.34
C ILE A 86 8.04 17.25 10.50
N TYR A 87 7.13 16.27 10.51
CA TYR A 87 7.48 14.85 10.61
C TYR A 87 8.33 14.40 9.42
N LEU A 88 7.86 14.64 8.19
CA LEU A 88 8.56 14.28 6.97
C LEU A 88 9.90 14.99 6.83
N TRP A 89 9.95 16.29 7.16
CA TRP A 89 11.19 17.08 7.15
C TRP A 89 12.22 16.52 8.14
N THR A 90 11.77 16.12 9.34
CA THR A 90 12.65 15.52 10.36
C THR A 90 13.27 14.22 9.85
N PHE A 91 12.45 13.34 9.26
CA PHE A 91 12.94 12.09 8.66
C PHE A 91 13.86 12.34 7.46
N LYS A 92 13.54 13.32 6.60
CA LYS A 92 14.41 13.71 5.49
C LYS A 92 15.78 14.14 5.99
N ARG A 93 15.85 15.01 7.02
CA ARG A 93 17.12 15.42 7.61
C ARG A 93 17.92 14.26 8.17
N PHE A 94 17.25 13.33 8.86
CA PHE A 94 17.89 12.11 9.35
C PHE A 94 18.48 11.28 8.21
N MET A 95 17.72 11.09 7.11
CA MET A 95 18.18 10.33 5.94
C MET A 95 19.33 11.01 5.17
N GLU A 96 19.43 12.34 5.27
CA GLU A 96 20.53 13.13 4.69
C GLU A 96 21.73 13.27 5.65
N ASP A 97 21.78 12.49 6.73
CA ASP A 97 22.80 12.53 7.79
C ASP A 97 23.01 13.94 8.40
N LYS A 98 21.97 14.76 8.39
CA LYS A 98 22.01 16.11 8.95
C LYS A 98 21.80 16.09 10.44
N ALA A 99 22.49 16.98 11.15
CA ALA A 99 22.31 17.16 12.58
C ALA A 99 20.84 17.43 12.95
N LEU A 100 20.37 16.71 13.97
CA LEU A 100 19.05 16.82 14.60
C LEU A 100 19.22 17.12 16.08
N THR A 101 18.30 17.89 16.65
CA THR A 101 18.25 18.12 18.10
C THR A 101 17.84 16.82 18.82
N LYS A 102 18.21 16.69 20.10
CA LYS A 102 17.90 15.49 20.89
C LYS A 102 16.41 15.08 20.86
N PRO A 103 15.43 16.00 20.96
CA PRO A 103 14.02 15.64 20.84
C PRO A 103 13.65 15.07 19.46
N LEU A 104 14.15 15.66 18.37
CA LEU A 104 13.87 15.20 17.00
C LEU A 104 14.54 13.86 16.72
N SER A 105 15.78 13.66 17.19
CA SER A 105 16.44 12.36 17.10
C SER A 105 15.63 11.29 17.84
N ARG A 106 15.13 11.59 19.05
CA ARG A 106 14.27 10.66 19.80
C ARG A 106 13.00 10.30 19.03
N LEU A 107 12.35 11.28 18.39
CA LEU A 107 11.18 11.06 17.55
C LEU A 107 11.47 10.06 16.43
N VAL A 108 12.59 10.23 15.72
CA VAL A 108 13.02 9.31 14.65
C VAL A 108 13.25 7.90 15.20
N TYR A 109 14.12 7.76 16.21
CA TYR A 109 14.49 6.43 16.72
C TYR A 109 13.31 5.64 17.30
N THR A 110 12.35 6.33 17.91
CA THR A 110 11.13 5.69 18.45
C THR A 110 10.22 5.18 17.34
N ASN A 111 10.27 5.78 16.13
CA ASN A 111 9.39 5.44 15.01
C ASN A 111 10.07 4.60 13.90
N LEU A 112 11.40 4.43 13.91
CA LEU A 112 12.13 3.65 12.88
C LEU A 112 11.60 2.23 12.71
N LYS A 113 11.08 1.60 13.77
CA LYS A 113 10.61 0.21 13.78
C LYS A 113 9.10 0.07 13.94
N THR A 114 8.35 1.16 13.81
CA THR A 114 6.88 1.16 14.01
C THR A 114 6.10 1.14 12.70
N ALA A 115 6.79 1.14 11.56
CA ALA A 115 6.17 1.05 10.25
C ALA A 115 5.37 -0.26 10.13
N ARG A 116 4.08 -0.14 9.82
CA ARG A 116 3.19 -1.30 9.57
C ARG A 116 3.44 -1.97 8.22
N THR A 117 4.03 -1.24 7.30
CA THR A 117 4.34 -1.69 5.95
C THR A 117 5.85 -1.67 5.75
N ASN A 118 6.42 -2.78 5.29
CA ASN A 118 7.79 -2.79 4.83
C ASN A 118 7.86 -2.12 3.45
N SER A 119 8.97 -1.42 3.19
CA SER A 119 9.23 -0.83 1.89
C SER A 119 9.13 -1.89 0.78
N VAL A 120 8.48 -1.51 -0.32
CA VAL A 120 8.32 -2.33 -1.53
C VAL A 120 9.62 -2.26 -2.34
N SER A 121 10.76 -2.59 -1.73
CA SER A 121 11.99 -2.74 -2.50
C SER A 121 11.96 -4.12 -3.16
N ILE A 122 12.16 -4.16 -4.48
CA ILE A 122 12.25 -5.43 -5.23
C ILE A 122 13.30 -6.34 -4.59
N GLN A 123 14.40 -5.76 -4.11
CA GLN A 123 15.46 -6.48 -3.41
C GLN A 123 14.97 -7.13 -2.11
N SER A 124 14.16 -6.41 -1.32
CA SER A 124 13.59 -6.94 -0.07
C SER A 124 12.56 -8.02 -0.34
N VAL A 125 11.73 -7.86 -1.37
CA VAL A 125 10.79 -8.90 -1.82
C VAL A 125 11.56 -10.13 -2.28
N ALA A 126 12.54 -9.96 -3.16
CA ALA A 126 13.37 -11.04 -3.69
C ALA A 126 14.11 -11.80 -2.58
N SER A 127 14.69 -11.09 -1.60
CA SER A 127 15.38 -11.71 -0.47
C SER A 127 14.44 -12.60 0.36
N ARG A 128 13.25 -12.10 0.70
CA ARG A 128 12.23 -12.85 1.47
C ARG A 128 11.72 -14.06 0.69
N PHE A 129 11.43 -13.88 -0.60
CA PHE A 129 10.99 -14.98 -1.45
C PHE A 129 12.08 -16.03 -1.64
N LYS A 130 13.34 -15.62 -1.81
CA LYS A 130 14.46 -16.55 -1.92
C LYS A 130 14.60 -17.42 -0.68
N GLU A 131 14.47 -16.85 0.51
CA GLU A 131 14.48 -17.61 1.76
C GLU A 131 13.33 -18.61 1.84
N LEU A 132 12.11 -18.19 1.50
CA LEU A 132 10.93 -19.06 1.50
C LEU A 132 11.07 -20.19 0.47
N LEU A 133 11.38 -19.86 -0.77
CA LEU A 133 11.53 -20.82 -1.87
C LEU A 133 12.67 -21.81 -1.62
N GLY A 134 13.76 -21.37 -0.96
CA GLY A 134 14.86 -22.24 -0.56
C GLY A 134 14.48 -23.31 0.47
N LYS A 135 13.36 -23.13 1.20
CA LYS A 135 12.83 -24.12 2.16
C LYS A 135 11.83 -25.09 1.54
N LEU A 136 11.35 -24.82 0.33
CA LEU A 136 10.40 -25.67 -0.36
C LEU A 136 11.12 -26.85 -1.04
N PRO A 137 10.47 -28.02 -1.12
CA PRO A 137 11.03 -29.15 -1.86
C PRO A 137 11.15 -28.81 -3.35
N VAL A 138 12.17 -29.38 -4.00
CA VAL A 138 12.29 -29.29 -5.46
C VAL A 138 11.04 -29.94 -6.08
N PRO A 139 10.31 -29.24 -6.96
CA PRO A 139 9.12 -29.79 -7.59
C PRO A 139 9.45 -31.07 -8.36
N SER A 140 8.60 -32.09 -8.25
CA SER A 140 8.73 -33.29 -9.06
C SER A 140 8.43 -33.00 -10.54
N ALA A 141 8.88 -33.88 -11.43
CA ALA A 141 8.58 -33.76 -12.86
C ALA A 141 7.08 -33.67 -13.15
N GLU A 142 6.25 -34.37 -12.37
CA GLU A 142 4.79 -34.32 -12.51
C GLU A 142 4.22 -32.97 -12.09
N ILE A 143 4.68 -32.38 -10.98
CA ILE A 143 4.27 -31.03 -10.57
C ILE A 143 4.71 -30.00 -11.61
N MET A 144 5.90 -30.15 -12.19
CA MET A 144 6.38 -29.27 -13.26
C MET A 144 5.51 -29.36 -14.51
N ARG A 145 5.06 -30.57 -14.88
CA ARG A 145 4.15 -30.78 -16.01
C ARG A 145 2.79 -30.12 -15.76
N GLN A 146 2.21 -30.34 -14.58
CA GLN A 146 0.94 -29.71 -14.18
C GLN A 146 1.05 -28.18 -14.14
N ALA A 147 2.16 -27.65 -13.63
CA ALA A 147 2.42 -26.21 -13.63
C ALA A 147 2.53 -25.63 -15.04
N GLN A 148 3.13 -26.38 -15.98
CA GLN A 148 3.21 -25.98 -17.39
C GLN A 148 1.82 -25.96 -18.04
N GLU A 149 1.03 -27.02 -17.85
CA GLU A 149 -0.35 -27.10 -18.34
C GLU A 149 -1.21 -25.93 -17.81
N LEU A 150 -1.08 -25.59 -16.52
CA LEU A 150 -1.80 -24.47 -15.91
C LEU A 150 -1.36 -23.12 -16.49
N ARG A 151 -0.05 -22.92 -16.68
CA ARG A 151 0.49 -21.70 -17.29
C ARG A 151 0.02 -21.52 -18.73
N ASP A 152 0.04 -22.58 -19.53
CA ASP A 152 -0.38 -22.55 -20.93
C ASP A 152 -1.88 -22.25 -21.04
N PHE A 153 -2.69 -22.82 -20.14
CA PHE A 153 -4.11 -22.49 -20.02
C PHE A 153 -4.33 -21.01 -19.68
N ASP A 154 -3.62 -20.49 -18.67
CA ASP A 154 -3.75 -19.07 -18.27
C ASP A 154 -3.25 -18.11 -19.35
N GLU A 155 -2.16 -18.43 -20.04
CA GLU A 155 -1.66 -17.68 -21.19
C GLU A 155 -2.65 -17.69 -22.35
N ALA A 156 -3.21 -18.85 -22.71
CA ALA A 156 -4.25 -18.95 -23.72
C ALA A 156 -5.49 -18.10 -23.37
N ARG A 157 -5.86 -18.03 -22.08
CA ARG A 157 -6.93 -17.16 -21.59
C ARG A 157 -6.56 -15.67 -21.65
N ARG A 158 -5.29 -15.32 -21.38
CA ARG A 158 -4.80 -13.93 -21.37
C ARG A 158 -4.69 -13.35 -22.78
N MET A 159 -4.18 -14.13 -23.74
CA MET A 159 -3.84 -13.67 -25.10
C MET A 159 -4.97 -12.92 -25.84
N PRO A 160 -6.25 -13.35 -25.79
CA PRO A 160 -7.36 -12.61 -26.40
C PRO A 160 -7.57 -11.19 -25.86
N TYR A 161 -7.11 -10.90 -24.64
CA TYR A 161 -7.25 -9.59 -23.98
C TYR A 161 -5.97 -8.76 -24.03
N VAL A 162 -4.91 -9.25 -24.69
CA VAL A 162 -3.67 -8.50 -24.89
C VAL A 162 -3.91 -7.48 -26.01
N VAL A 163 -4.05 -6.22 -25.64
CA VAL A 163 -4.04 -5.13 -26.61
C VAL A 163 -2.61 -4.99 -27.13
N SER A 164 -2.37 -5.40 -28.38
CA SER A 164 -1.13 -5.06 -29.08
C SER A 164 -1.07 -3.55 -29.20
N GLY A 165 -0.13 -2.90 -28.51
CA GLY A 165 0.12 -1.47 -28.69
C GLY A 165 0.37 -1.19 -30.17
N SER A 166 -0.34 -0.22 -30.73
CA SER A 166 -0.05 0.31 -32.07
C SER A 166 1.40 0.76 -32.10
N PRO A 167 2.21 0.35 -33.09
CA PRO A 167 3.54 0.92 -33.27
C PRO A 167 3.37 2.38 -33.73
N ASP A 168 3.89 3.31 -32.94
CA ASP A 168 4.16 4.70 -33.37
C ASP A 168 5.32 4.72 -34.40
#